data_AF-A0A6V7KPR8-F1
#
_entry.id   AF-A0A6V7KPR8-F1
#
_cell.length_a   1.000
_cell.length_b   1.000
_cell.length_c   1.000
_cell.angle_alpha   90.00
_cell.angle_beta   90.00
_cell.angle_gamma   90.00
#
_symmetry.space_group_name_H-M   'P 1'
#
loop_
_entity.id
_entity.type
_entity.pdbx_description
1 polymer ?
#
loop_
_entity_poly.entity_id
_entity_poly.type
_entity_poly.pdbx_seq_one_letter_code
_entity_poly.pdbx_strand_id
1 'polypeptide(L)'
;VPLHNMTGLKLLNVSHNKIETIPRQTFPKLYELHTIDLAYNNLSDIHNGVLQTLFSLRYLNLSHNSLESIKPSTFGPLPTLLDLDLSYNKLTEIARGSLARLASCRILTVKNNKLKKIFQLPISLGHLDFSNNNLEEIPTTEIWPSMNSLLSLDLSKNHLADNLQHGSFENLLTLRILNLQGNNMTLPPWAALSTLTSLQYLYMQDNELTSL
;
A
#
# COMPACT_ATOMS: atom_id res chain seq x y z
N VAL A 1 17.25 26.09 1.92
CA VAL A 1 16.87 24.68 2.19
C VAL A 1 18.10 23.80 1.99
N PRO A 2 18.44 22.87 2.91
CA PRO A 2 19.79 22.31 3.00
C PRO A 2 20.13 21.19 2.00
N LEU A 3 19.36 20.99 0.92
CA LEU A 3 19.65 19.97 -0.10
C LEU A 3 19.91 20.53 -1.52
N HIS A 4 19.83 21.85 -1.73
CA HIS A 4 19.88 22.47 -3.07
C HIS A 4 21.16 22.14 -3.87
N ASN A 5 22.28 21.98 -3.19
CA ASN A 5 23.57 21.72 -3.84
C ASN A 5 23.98 20.23 -3.81
N MET A 6 23.12 19.34 -3.32
CA MET A 6 23.42 17.92 -3.17
C MET A 6 22.96 17.12 -4.39
N THR A 7 23.31 17.57 -5.60
CA THR A 7 22.82 16.99 -6.87
C THR A 7 23.21 15.53 -7.08
N GLY A 8 24.30 15.08 -6.46
CA GLY A 8 24.75 13.68 -6.48
C GLY A 8 24.20 12.81 -5.34
N LEU A 9 23.27 13.32 -4.51
CA LEU A 9 22.71 12.56 -3.40
C LEU A 9 21.85 11.40 -3.92
N LYS A 10 22.21 10.17 -3.56
CA LYS A 10 21.51 8.94 -3.99
C LYS A 10 20.59 8.34 -2.94
N LEU A 11 20.93 8.54 -1.67
CA LEU A 11 20.22 7.98 -0.54
C LEU A 11 20.14 9.05 0.54
N LEU A 12 18.92 9.30 1.02
CA LEU A 12 18.67 10.11 2.20
C LEU A 12 18.04 9.21 3.26
N ASN A 13 18.81 8.86 4.28
CA ASN A 13 18.30 8.15 5.45
C ASN A 13 18.25 9.11 6.62
N VAL A 14 17.03 9.39 7.08
CA VAL A 14 16.73 10.19 8.26
C VAL A 14 15.76 9.44 9.18
N SER A 15 15.80 8.11 9.12
CA SER A 15 15.00 7.23 9.97
C SER A 15 15.41 7.34 11.44
N HIS A 16 14.54 6.92 12.35
CA HIS A 16 14.78 6.96 13.80
C HIS A 16 15.11 8.36 14.34
N ASN A 17 14.35 9.36 13.88
CA ASN A 17 14.48 10.74 14.32
C ASN A 17 13.14 11.23 14.89
N LYS A 18 13.03 12.55 15.10
CA LYS A 18 11.83 13.22 15.63
C LYS A 18 11.23 14.17 14.61
N ILE A 19 11.31 13.83 13.31
CA ILE A 19 10.81 14.70 12.24
C ILE A 19 9.30 14.70 12.28
N GLU A 20 8.71 15.88 12.46
CA GLU A 20 7.25 16.06 12.51
C GLU A 20 6.68 16.56 11.18
N THR A 21 7.48 17.29 10.41
CA THR A 21 7.03 17.87 9.13
C THR A 21 8.13 17.83 8.07
N ILE A 22 7.70 17.71 6.82
CA ILE A 22 8.54 17.92 5.64
C ILE A 22 8.10 19.22 4.97
N PRO A 23 8.88 20.32 5.06
CA PRO A 23 8.56 21.56 4.39
C PRO A 23 8.41 21.38 2.87
N ARG A 24 7.47 22.09 2.22
CA ARG A 24 7.16 21.94 0.78
C ARG A 24 8.37 22.07 -0.16
N GLN A 25 9.36 22.86 0.24
CA GLN A 25 10.54 23.15 -0.59
C GLN A 25 11.76 22.29 -0.22
N THR A 26 11.59 21.25 0.61
CA THR A 26 12.68 20.40 1.10
C THR A 26 13.45 19.74 -0.03
N PHE A 27 12.72 19.19 -1.01
CA PHE A 27 13.29 18.42 -2.10
C PHE A 27 13.36 19.27 -3.40
N PRO A 28 14.54 19.79 -3.76
CA PRO A 28 14.76 20.32 -5.10
C PRO A 28 14.76 19.17 -6.14
N LYS A 29 15.11 19.46 -7.40
CA LYS A 29 15.28 18.42 -8.41
C LYS A 29 16.55 17.61 -8.12
N LEU A 30 16.41 16.53 -7.34
CA LEU A 30 17.48 15.60 -7.01
C LEU A 30 17.44 14.41 -7.97
N TYR A 31 18.06 14.59 -9.15
CA TYR A 31 18.01 13.63 -10.26
C TYR A 31 18.65 12.27 -9.95
N GLU A 32 19.52 12.21 -8.94
CA GLU A 32 20.20 10.98 -8.54
C GLU A 32 19.58 10.36 -7.28
N LEU A 33 18.55 10.97 -6.66
CA LEU A 33 18.00 10.46 -5.40
C LEU A 33 17.09 9.25 -5.65
N HIS A 34 17.55 8.08 -5.23
CA HIS A 34 16.90 6.80 -5.45
C HIS A 34 16.17 6.27 -4.22
N THR A 35 16.66 6.59 -3.01
CA THR A 35 16.11 6.08 -1.75
C THR A 35 15.88 7.22 -0.77
N ILE A 36 14.67 7.27 -0.21
CA ILE A 36 14.37 8.08 0.97
C ILE A 36 13.85 7.14 2.06
N ASP A 37 14.51 7.19 3.22
CA ASP A 37 14.09 6.50 4.43
C ASP A 37 13.74 7.52 5.52
N LEU A 38 12.45 7.62 5.81
CA LEU A 38 11.82 8.48 6.82
C LEU A 38 11.17 7.64 7.94
N ALA A 39 11.49 6.35 8.04
CA ALA A 39 10.87 5.47 9.01
C ALA A 39 11.14 5.89 10.46
N TYR A 40 10.27 5.51 11.40
CA TYR A 40 10.47 5.80 12.83
C TYR A 40 10.68 7.31 13.09
N ASN A 41 9.71 8.11 12.66
CA ASN A 41 9.64 9.55 12.90
C ASN A 41 8.24 9.91 13.44
N ASN A 42 7.95 11.21 13.55
CA ASN A 42 6.70 11.73 14.09
C ASN A 42 5.83 12.39 13.02
N LEU A 43 5.96 12.00 11.75
CA LEU A 43 5.19 12.61 10.66
C LEU A 43 3.70 12.31 10.86
N SER A 44 2.88 13.36 10.93
CA SER A 44 1.42 13.25 10.99
C SER A 44 0.73 13.59 9.66
N ASP A 45 1.43 14.30 8.76
CA ASP A 45 0.93 14.67 7.43
C ASP A 45 2.11 14.79 6.44
N ILE A 46 1.80 14.65 5.15
CA ILE A 46 2.74 14.87 4.06
C ILE A 46 2.15 15.93 3.14
N HIS A 47 2.87 17.05 3.01
CA HIS A 47 2.47 18.13 2.11
C HIS A 47 2.30 17.64 0.66
N ASN A 48 1.19 18.03 0.04
CA ASN A 48 0.90 17.70 -1.36
C ASN A 48 2.06 18.07 -2.29
N GLY A 49 2.48 17.10 -3.09
CA GLY A 49 3.51 17.28 -4.11
C GLY A 49 4.92 17.52 -3.56
N VAL A 50 5.19 17.32 -2.26
CA VAL A 50 6.53 17.54 -1.69
C VAL A 50 7.61 16.64 -2.32
N LEU A 51 7.20 15.50 -2.89
CA LEU A 51 8.08 14.53 -3.56
C LEU A 51 8.01 14.60 -5.10
N GLN A 52 7.18 15.48 -5.67
CA GLN A 52 6.84 15.45 -7.11
C GLN A 52 8.01 15.68 -8.07
N THR A 53 9.13 16.21 -7.57
CA THR A 53 10.36 16.50 -8.34
C THR A 53 11.33 15.32 -8.37
N LEU A 54 11.07 14.27 -7.60
CA LEU A 54 11.98 13.14 -7.38
C LEU A 54 11.75 12.02 -8.40
N PHE A 55 11.98 12.33 -9.67
CA PHE A 55 11.68 11.42 -10.79
C PHE A 55 12.51 10.13 -10.82
N SER A 56 13.60 10.06 -10.05
CA SER A 56 14.49 8.89 -9.95
C SER A 56 14.27 8.07 -8.67
N LEU A 57 13.31 8.48 -7.82
CA LEU A 57 13.03 7.82 -6.55
C LEU A 57 12.47 6.42 -6.79
N ARG A 58 13.15 5.41 -6.26
CA ARG A 58 12.79 3.98 -6.37
C ARG A 58 12.22 3.43 -5.08
N TYR A 59 12.69 3.91 -3.93
CA TYR A 59 12.30 3.40 -2.61
C TYR A 59 11.90 4.56 -1.70
N LEU A 60 10.72 4.47 -1.12
CA LEU A 60 10.22 5.42 -0.13
C LEU A 60 9.68 4.68 1.09
N ASN A 61 10.36 4.84 2.21
CA ASN A 61 9.93 4.28 3.49
C ASN A 61 9.38 5.39 4.39
N LEU A 62 8.08 5.30 4.70
CA LEU A 62 7.33 6.18 5.61
C LEU A 62 6.74 5.40 6.78
N SER A 63 7.22 4.17 7.01
CA SER A 63 6.72 3.31 8.07
C SER A 63 6.98 3.87 9.47
N HIS A 64 6.24 3.39 10.48
CA HIS A 64 6.44 3.79 11.87
C HIS A 64 6.40 5.32 12.06
N ASN A 65 5.36 5.95 11.51
CA ASN A 65 5.05 7.37 11.71
C ASN A 65 3.64 7.49 12.32
N SER A 66 3.04 8.68 12.27
CA SER A 66 1.68 8.94 12.78
C SER A 66 0.74 9.46 11.69
N LEU A 67 0.93 9.03 10.43
CA LEU A 67 0.09 9.45 9.31
C LEU A 67 -1.34 8.92 9.50
N GLU A 68 -2.33 9.81 9.43
CA GLU A 68 -3.75 9.47 9.59
C GLU A 68 -4.48 9.34 8.25
N SER A 69 -4.05 10.09 7.23
CA SER A 69 -4.61 10.01 5.90
C SER A 69 -3.58 10.30 4.80
N ILE A 70 -3.83 9.77 3.61
CA ILE A 70 -3.12 10.14 2.38
C ILE A 70 -4.05 10.98 1.51
N LYS A 71 -3.68 12.25 1.31
CA LYS A 71 -4.44 13.23 0.54
C LYS A 71 -4.28 13.02 -0.97
N PRO A 72 -5.17 13.59 -1.80
CA PRO A 72 -4.97 13.62 -3.24
C PRO A 72 -3.63 14.25 -3.61
N SER A 73 -2.90 13.63 -4.53
CA SER A 73 -1.61 14.12 -5.03
C SER A 73 -0.50 14.29 -3.97
N THR A 74 -0.58 13.62 -2.81
CA THR A 74 0.51 13.63 -1.80
C THR A 74 1.86 13.29 -2.42
N PHE A 75 1.94 12.20 -3.18
CA PHE A 75 3.19 11.73 -3.80
C PHE A 75 3.47 12.38 -5.16
N GLY A 76 2.44 12.84 -5.87
CA GLY A 76 2.56 13.27 -7.27
C GLY A 76 2.87 12.09 -8.21
N PRO A 77 3.33 12.37 -9.44
CA PRO A 77 3.84 11.33 -10.33
C PRO A 77 5.25 10.93 -9.89
N LEU A 78 5.40 9.77 -9.26
CA LEU A 78 6.70 9.13 -9.02
C LEU A 78 6.86 7.97 -10.01
N PRO A 79 7.29 8.25 -11.26
CA PRO A 79 7.21 7.28 -12.35
C PRO A 79 8.15 6.08 -12.17
N THR A 80 9.18 6.21 -11.34
CA THR A 80 10.20 5.17 -11.10
C THR A 80 10.09 4.51 -9.74
N LEU A 81 9.12 4.90 -8.90
CA LEU A 81 8.94 4.31 -7.57
C LEU A 81 8.58 2.84 -7.72
N LEU A 82 9.35 1.98 -7.07
CA LEU A 82 9.20 0.53 -7.07
C LEU A 82 8.60 0.03 -5.76
N ASP A 83 8.95 0.67 -4.65
CA ASP A 83 8.57 0.24 -3.31
C ASP A 83 8.09 1.43 -2.46
N LEU A 84 6.92 1.27 -1.87
CA LEU A 84 6.30 2.23 -0.96
C LEU A 84 5.86 1.51 0.32
N ASP A 85 6.51 1.87 1.43
CA ASP A 85 6.17 1.38 2.76
C ASP A 85 5.44 2.47 3.56
N LEU A 86 4.16 2.22 3.86
CA LEU A 86 3.30 3.04 4.71
C LEU A 86 2.87 2.29 5.99
N SER A 87 3.54 1.19 6.31
CA SER A 87 3.17 0.32 7.41
C SER A 87 3.35 0.98 8.79
N TYR A 88 2.66 0.47 9.81
CA TYR A 88 2.76 0.97 11.18
C TYR A 88 2.51 2.49 11.28
N ASN A 89 1.42 2.94 10.67
CA ASN A 89 0.91 4.31 10.78
C ASN A 89 -0.49 4.28 11.44
N LYS A 90 -1.26 5.35 11.31
CA LYS A 90 -2.64 5.47 11.84
C LYS A 90 -3.64 5.66 10.70
N LEU A 91 -3.31 5.19 9.49
CA LEU A 91 -4.10 5.47 8.29
C LEU A 91 -5.51 4.90 8.43
N THR A 92 -6.51 5.79 8.41
CA THR A 92 -7.93 5.44 8.35
C THR A 92 -8.48 5.57 6.93
N GLU A 93 -7.86 6.43 6.11
CA GLU A 93 -8.25 6.68 4.73
C GLU A 93 -7.06 6.95 3.80
N ILE A 94 -7.18 6.51 2.56
CA ILE A 94 -6.29 6.87 1.46
C ILE A 94 -7.19 7.38 0.33
N ALA A 95 -7.02 8.66 -0.04
CA ALA A 95 -7.87 9.30 -1.03
C ALA A 95 -7.81 8.57 -2.38
N ARG A 96 -8.96 8.45 -3.04
CA ARG A 96 -9.07 7.80 -4.37
C ARG A 96 -8.07 8.43 -5.35
N GLY A 97 -7.32 7.58 -6.06
CA GLY A 97 -6.36 8.02 -7.07
C GLY A 97 -5.06 8.62 -6.54
N SER A 98 -4.88 8.75 -5.22
CA SER A 98 -3.65 9.28 -4.61
C SER A 98 -2.41 8.47 -4.98
N LEU A 99 -2.55 7.15 -5.17
CA LEU A 99 -1.48 6.24 -5.56
C LEU A 99 -1.55 5.80 -7.04
N ALA A 100 -2.63 6.12 -7.76
CA ALA A 100 -2.87 5.59 -9.11
C ALA A 100 -1.78 5.99 -10.14
N ARG A 101 -1.03 7.07 -9.86
CA ARG A 101 0.06 7.58 -10.71
C ARG A 101 1.43 6.96 -10.44
N LEU A 102 1.53 6.02 -9.48
CA LEU A 102 2.75 5.28 -9.19
C LEU A 102 2.95 4.14 -10.19
N ALA A 103 3.17 4.50 -11.46
CA ALA A 103 3.08 3.59 -12.60
C ALA A 103 4.05 2.41 -12.57
N SER A 104 5.16 2.51 -11.85
CA SER A 104 6.16 1.44 -11.71
C SER A 104 6.11 0.70 -10.37
N CYS A 105 5.18 1.06 -9.47
CA CYS A 105 5.16 0.53 -8.11
C CYS A 105 4.91 -0.98 -8.14
N ARG A 106 5.82 -1.75 -7.55
CA ARG A 106 5.78 -3.21 -7.48
C ARG A 106 5.40 -3.71 -6.11
N ILE A 107 5.78 -3.00 -5.06
CA ILE A 107 5.53 -3.37 -3.68
C ILE A 107 4.84 -2.19 -2.99
N LEU A 108 3.70 -2.49 -2.38
CA LEU A 108 2.99 -1.55 -1.52
C LEU A 108 2.59 -2.28 -0.24
N THR A 109 3.02 -1.75 0.90
CA THR A 109 2.52 -2.21 2.20
C THR A 109 1.85 -1.07 2.94
N VAL A 110 0.65 -1.34 3.44
CA VAL A 110 -0.12 -0.51 4.37
C VAL A 110 -0.43 -1.30 5.65
N LYS A 111 0.39 -2.31 5.94
CA LYS A 111 0.26 -3.19 7.10
C LYS A 111 0.20 -2.41 8.42
N ASN A 112 -0.52 -2.92 9.42
CA ASN A 112 -0.62 -2.29 10.74
C ASN A 112 -1.08 -0.82 10.64
N ASN A 113 -2.26 -0.63 10.03
CA ASN A 113 -2.97 0.64 9.97
C ASN A 113 -4.40 0.43 10.47
N LYS A 114 -5.31 1.39 10.20
CA LYS A 114 -6.71 1.37 10.65
C LYS A 114 -7.67 1.45 9.48
N LEU A 115 -7.26 0.99 8.30
CA LEU A 115 -8.06 1.08 7.08
C LEU A 115 -9.28 0.18 7.19
N LYS A 116 -10.46 0.75 6.87
CA LYS A 116 -11.73 0.00 6.82
C LYS A 116 -12.11 -0.48 5.42
N LYS A 117 -11.52 0.13 4.40
CA LYS A 117 -11.81 -0.13 2.99
C LYS A 117 -10.54 -0.16 2.17
N ILE A 118 -10.55 -0.98 1.13
CA ILE A 118 -9.54 -0.92 0.06
C ILE A 118 -9.76 0.37 -0.74
N PHE A 119 -8.67 0.93 -1.26
CA PHE A 119 -8.65 2.12 -2.09
C PHE A 119 -8.16 1.78 -3.51
N GLN A 120 -8.27 2.71 -4.45
CA GLN A 120 -7.80 2.49 -5.81
C GLN A 120 -6.27 2.35 -5.87
N LEU A 121 -5.80 1.21 -6.39
CA LEU A 121 -4.39 0.81 -6.40
C LEU A 121 -3.70 1.09 -7.75
N PRO A 122 -2.36 1.21 -7.77
CA PRO A 122 -1.58 1.18 -9.01
C PRO A 122 -1.69 -0.17 -9.73
N ILE A 123 -1.81 -0.16 -11.05
CA ILE A 123 -1.99 -1.37 -11.87
C ILE A 123 -0.75 -2.29 -11.92
N SER A 124 0.43 -1.77 -11.58
CA SER A 124 1.72 -2.44 -11.75
C SER A 124 2.19 -3.27 -10.55
N LEU A 125 1.42 -3.26 -9.45
CA LEU A 125 1.79 -3.96 -8.21
C LEU A 125 1.97 -5.46 -8.44
N GLY A 126 3.04 -5.99 -7.85
CA GLY A 126 3.34 -7.42 -7.76
C GLY A 126 3.05 -7.99 -6.36
N HIS A 127 3.25 -7.18 -5.32
CA HIS A 127 3.02 -7.55 -3.93
C HIS A 127 2.26 -6.44 -3.22
N LEU A 128 1.24 -6.85 -2.47
CA LEU A 128 0.36 -5.95 -1.76
C LEU A 128 0.04 -6.52 -0.37
N ASP A 129 0.32 -5.73 0.66
CA ASP A 129 0.13 -6.12 2.05
C ASP A 129 -0.81 -5.14 2.77
N PHE A 130 -2.03 -5.62 3.04
CA PHE A 130 -3.07 -4.98 3.82
C PHE A 130 -3.20 -5.59 5.22
N SER A 131 -2.28 -6.46 5.64
CA SER A 131 -2.43 -7.23 6.87
C SER A 131 -2.52 -6.33 8.10
N ASN A 132 -3.23 -6.79 9.13
CA ASN A 132 -3.39 -6.04 10.39
C ASN A 132 -4.01 -4.65 10.11
N ASN A 133 -5.19 -4.64 9.49
CA ASN A 133 -6.04 -3.47 9.32
C ASN A 133 -7.45 -3.80 9.82
N ASN A 134 -8.40 -2.91 9.57
CA ASN A 134 -9.79 -3.06 10.00
C ASN A 134 -10.72 -3.28 8.79
N LEU A 135 -10.24 -3.95 7.73
CA LEU A 135 -11.03 -4.14 6.50
C LEU A 135 -12.25 -5.03 6.80
N GLU A 136 -13.44 -4.54 6.46
CA GLU A 136 -14.71 -5.24 6.71
C GLU A 136 -15.29 -5.89 5.44
N GLU A 137 -14.92 -5.36 4.26
CA GLU A 137 -15.43 -5.80 2.96
C GLU A 137 -14.38 -5.58 1.86
N ILE A 138 -14.55 -6.28 0.74
CA ILE A 138 -13.87 -5.98 -0.52
C ILE A 138 -14.95 -5.62 -1.56
N PRO A 139 -15.03 -4.36 -2.01
CA PRO A 139 -16.01 -3.94 -3.01
C PRO A 139 -15.90 -4.78 -4.29
N THR A 140 -17.04 -5.08 -4.91
CA THR A 140 -17.09 -5.90 -6.14
C THR A 140 -16.93 -5.10 -7.43
N THR A 141 -17.03 -3.76 -7.38
CA THR A 141 -16.96 -2.90 -8.56
C THR A 141 -15.84 -1.87 -8.46
N GLU A 142 -15.11 -1.68 -9.55
CA GLU A 142 -14.12 -0.61 -9.78
C GLU A 142 -12.93 -0.52 -8.80
N ILE A 143 -12.72 -1.50 -7.91
CA ILE A 143 -11.64 -1.42 -6.92
C ILE A 143 -10.29 -1.89 -7.46
N TRP A 144 -10.28 -3.05 -8.13
CA TRP A 144 -9.09 -3.63 -8.75
C TRP A 144 -9.01 -3.16 -10.21
N PRO A 145 -7.94 -2.47 -10.63
CA PRO A 145 -7.67 -2.36 -12.06
C PRO A 145 -7.38 -3.76 -12.64
N SER A 146 -7.26 -3.92 -13.96
CA SER A 146 -6.84 -5.20 -14.57
C SER A 146 -5.41 -5.55 -14.14
N MET A 147 -5.27 -6.21 -12.98
CA MET A 147 -4.00 -6.46 -12.29
C MET A 147 -3.31 -7.68 -12.89
N ASN A 148 -2.59 -7.45 -13.98
CA ASN A 148 -1.83 -8.47 -14.71
C ASN A 148 -0.46 -8.79 -14.10
N SER A 149 -0.12 -8.19 -12.96
CA SER A 149 1.18 -8.38 -12.31
C SER A 149 1.08 -8.79 -10.84
N LEU A 150 -0.09 -8.72 -10.21
CA LEU A 150 -0.21 -8.97 -8.77
C LEU A 150 -0.09 -10.47 -8.49
N LEU A 151 1.01 -10.86 -7.84
CA LEU A 151 1.33 -12.24 -7.52
C LEU A 151 0.93 -12.59 -6.09
N SER A 152 0.99 -11.63 -5.17
CA SER A 152 0.75 -11.84 -3.74
C SER A 152 -0.14 -10.75 -3.15
N LEU A 153 -1.18 -11.18 -2.46
CA LEU A 153 -2.10 -10.33 -1.70
C LEU A 153 -2.22 -10.86 -0.27
N ASP A 154 -1.79 -10.05 0.70
CA ASP A 154 -1.98 -10.32 2.11
C ASP A 154 -3.11 -9.48 2.69
N LEU A 155 -4.19 -10.13 3.12
CA LEU A 155 -5.36 -9.56 3.78
C LEU A 155 -5.51 -10.12 5.20
N SER A 156 -4.46 -10.75 5.74
CA SER A 156 -4.55 -11.41 7.04
C SER A 156 -4.81 -10.43 8.17
N LYS A 157 -5.43 -10.89 9.25
CA LYS A 157 -5.70 -10.09 10.45
C LYS A 157 -6.49 -8.82 10.11
N ASN A 158 -7.62 -9.03 9.44
CA ASN A 158 -8.63 -8.01 9.15
C ASN A 158 -9.99 -8.49 9.72
N HIS A 159 -11.08 -7.84 9.33
CA HIS A 159 -12.44 -8.16 9.80
C HIS A 159 -13.38 -8.51 8.65
N LEU A 160 -12.86 -9.21 7.63
CA LEU A 160 -13.62 -9.51 6.41
C LEU A 160 -14.83 -10.42 6.70
N ALA A 161 -14.74 -11.30 7.69
CA ALA A 161 -15.79 -12.27 8.04
C ALA A 161 -16.36 -12.96 6.77
N ASP A 162 -17.65 -13.26 6.76
CA ASP A 162 -18.32 -13.88 5.61
C ASP A 162 -18.78 -12.86 4.55
N ASN A 163 -18.21 -11.64 4.54
CA ASN A 163 -18.61 -10.56 3.62
C ASN A 163 -17.99 -10.67 2.21
N LEU A 164 -17.13 -11.66 1.97
CA LEU A 164 -16.55 -11.88 0.65
C LEU A 164 -17.57 -12.50 -0.30
N GLN A 165 -17.81 -11.83 -1.42
CA GLN A 165 -18.82 -12.22 -2.41
C GLN A 165 -18.18 -12.54 -3.75
N HIS A 166 -18.97 -13.14 -4.65
CA HIS A 166 -18.56 -13.28 -6.04
C HIS A 166 -18.17 -11.90 -6.62
N GLY A 167 -17.00 -11.81 -7.24
CA GLY A 167 -16.46 -10.56 -7.76
C GLY A 167 -15.54 -9.78 -6.81
N SER A 168 -15.44 -10.16 -5.53
CA SER A 168 -14.52 -9.50 -4.58
C SER A 168 -13.06 -9.52 -5.04
N PHE A 169 -12.65 -10.53 -5.80
CA PHE A 169 -11.29 -10.64 -6.37
C PHE A 169 -11.27 -10.59 -7.90
N GLU A 170 -12.30 -10.01 -8.52
CA GLU A 170 -12.33 -9.81 -9.96
C GLU A 170 -11.12 -9.00 -10.43
N ASN A 171 -10.62 -9.29 -11.64
CA ASN A 171 -9.43 -8.68 -12.24
C ASN A 171 -8.06 -9.03 -11.62
N LEU A 172 -8.00 -9.90 -10.61
CA LEU A 172 -6.73 -10.41 -10.05
C LEU A 172 -6.20 -11.64 -10.81
N LEU A 173 -5.95 -11.46 -12.12
CA LEU A 173 -5.77 -12.57 -13.08
C LEU A 173 -4.51 -13.43 -12.85
N THR A 174 -3.50 -12.87 -12.18
CA THR A 174 -2.18 -13.51 -11.99
C THR A 174 -1.89 -13.89 -10.54
N LEU A 175 -2.86 -13.73 -9.64
CA LEU A 175 -2.67 -13.92 -8.21
C LEU A 175 -2.33 -15.38 -7.91
N ARG A 176 -1.20 -15.60 -7.22
CA ARG A 176 -0.70 -16.93 -6.83
C ARG A 176 -0.81 -17.17 -5.34
N ILE A 177 -0.64 -16.12 -4.54
CA ILE A 177 -0.62 -16.19 -3.09
C ILE A 177 -1.72 -15.28 -2.55
N LEU A 178 -2.65 -15.86 -1.81
CA LEU A 178 -3.69 -15.14 -1.09
C LEU A 178 -3.67 -15.54 0.38
N ASN A 179 -3.49 -14.56 1.25
CA ASN A 179 -3.54 -14.75 2.69
C ASN A 179 -4.81 -14.12 3.29
N LEU A 180 -5.71 -14.97 3.79
CA LEU A 180 -6.95 -14.62 4.48
C LEU A 180 -6.92 -15.04 5.95
N GLN A 181 -5.73 -15.37 6.50
CA GLN A 181 -5.58 -15.75 7.90
C GLN A 181 -6.23 -14.72 8.84
N GLY A 182 -6.89 -15.16 9.91
CA GLY A 182 -7.30 -14.22 10.97
C GLY A 182 -8.35 -13.20 10.51
N ASN A 183 -9.38 -13.62 9.80
CA ASN A 183 -10.45 -12.73 9.30
C ASN A 183 -11.83 -13.02 9.92
N ASN A 184 -11.90 -13.83 10.97
CA ASN A 184 -13.16 -14.19 11.64
C ASN A 184 -14.19 -14.81 10.68
N MET A 185 -13.75 -15.51 9.63
CA MET A 185 -14.64 -16.19 8.68
C MET A 185 -15.26 -17.42 9.34
N THR A 186 -16.55 -17.62 9.16
CA THR A 186 -17.27 -18.83 9.64
C THR A 186 -17.52 -19.82 8.50
N LEU A 187 -17.57 -19.32 7.26
CA LEU A 187 -17.73 -20.11 6.05
C LEU A 187 -16.57 -19.87 5.09
N PRO A 188 -16.14 -20.90 4.33
CA PRO A 188 -15.15 -20.69 3.29
C PRO A 188 -15.71 -19.83 2.13
N PRO A 189 -14.97 -18.82 1.64
CA PRO A 189 -15.46 -17.89 0.62
C PRO A 189 -15.30 -18.43 -0.82
N TRP A 190 -15.71 -19.67 -1.09
CA TRP A 190 -15.51 -20.34 -2.39
C TRP A 190 -16.07 -19.58 -3.59
N ALA A 191 -17.22 -18.93 -3.42
CA ALA A 191 -17.82 -18.12 -4.48
C ALA A 191 -16.92 -16.93 -4.88
N ALA A 192 -16.30 -16.27 -3.89
CA ALA A 192 -15.37 -15.16 -4.12
C ALA A 192 -14.07 -15.62 -4.78
N LEU A 193 -13.59 -16.80 -4.44
CA LEU A 193 -12.33 -17.36 -4.93
C LEU A 193 -12.45 -18.05 -6.30
N SER A 194 -13.67 -18.30 -6.79
CA SER A 194 -13.93 -19.07 -8.01
C SER A 194 -13.26 -18.53 -9.28
N THR A 195 -12.95 -17.23 -9.33
CA THR A 195 -12.31 -16.56 -10.48
C THR A 195 -10.78 -16.60 -10.44
N LEU A 196 -10.17 -16.99 -9.31
CA LEU A 196 -8.72 -16.98 -9.09
C LEU A 196 -8.03 -18.24 -9.64
N THR A 197 -8.06 -18.41 -10.97
CA THR A 197 -7.56 -19.62 -11.65
C THR A 197 -6.04 -19.83 -11.54
N SER A 198 -5.27 -18.78 -11.24
CA SER A 198 -3.82 -18.82 -11.06
C SER A 198 -3.38 -19.12 -9.62
N LEU A 199 -4.32 -19.26 -8.68
CA LEU A 199 -4.02 -19.37 -7.25
C LEU A 199 -3.29 -20.68 -6.93
N GLN A 200 -2.20 -20.59 -6.17
CA GLN A 200 -1.36 -21.73 -5.79
C GLN A 200 -1.28 -21.92 -4.28
N TYR A 201 -1.33 -20.82 -3.53
CA TYR A 201 -1.22 -20.81 -2.07
C TYR A 201 -2.37 -19.99 -1.49
N LEU A 202 -3.19 -20.66 -0.69
CA LEU A 202 -4.31 -20.06 0.02
C LEU A 202 -4.13 -20.32 1.51
N TYR A 203 -3.98 -19.24 2.29
CA TYR A 203 -3.85 -19.30 3.74
C TYR A 203 -5.16 -18.84 4.39
N MET A 204 -5.77 -19.71 5.21
CA MET A 204 -7.03 -19.43 5.91
C MET A 204 -6.99 -19.87 7.39
N GLN A 205 -5.81 -20.13 7.94
CA GLN A 205 -5.64 -20.44 9.37
C GLN A 205 -6.13 -19.29 10.26
N ASP A 206 -6.37 -19.57 11.54
CA ASP A 206 -6.87 -18.60 12.53
C ASP A 206 -8.20 -17.93 12.13
N ASN A 207 -9.07 -18.65 11.42
CA ASN A 207 -10.48 -18.28 11.22
C ASN A 207 -11.39 -19.18 12.09
N GLU A 208 -12.69 -18.94 12.05
CA GLU A 208 -13.72 -19.65 12.84
C GLU A 208 -14.54 -20.59 11.96
N LEU A 209 -13.91 -21.22 10.96
CA LEU A 209 -14.59 -22.03 9.95
C LEU A 209 -15.28 -23.26 10.58
N THR A 210 -16.58 -23.40 10.39
CA THR A 210 -17.36 -24.52 10.95
C THR A 210 -17.52 -25.70 9.98
N SER A 211 -17.26 -25.47 8.69
CA SER A 211 -17.41 -26.46 7.62
C SER A 211 -16.52 -26.12 6.42
N LEU A 212 -16.35 -27.09 5.50
CA LEU A 212 -15.63 -26.93 4.23
C LEU A 212 -16.57 -26.96 3.04
#